data_AF-A0A7S2IYT7-F1
#
_entry.id   AF-A0A7S2IYT7-F1
#
_cell.length_a   1.000
_cell.length_b   1.000
_cell.length_c   1.000
_cell.angle_alpha   90.00
_cell.angle_beta   90.00
_cell.angle_gamma   90.00
#
_symmetry.space_group_name_H-M   'P 1'
#
loop_
_entity.id
_entity.type
_entity.pdbx_description
1 polymer ?
#
loop_
_entity_poly.entity_id
_entity_poly.type
_entity_poly.pdbx_seq_one_letter_code
_entity_poly.pdbx_strand_id
1 'polypeptide(L)'
;MRMTRMTLLAAGAAVAAALSVMRRQRAKQRKRAEYAELRRRKQQERRERLQKAVELVLGPGPEKGRTLALSDRETVLLAQCKTTAKLHEALRSGEATVLEVMRACAKQGLLTCREDDGGTNCIVEETVAEAFQAAEHWDAQVRAARADGQLDALFDRLPLLGVPLSVKEMFVQKGTDQTCGVSKFLYWFERFTLPKGWPGCEARAAPLPGGAYAGSPVDGHCVALLRAAGAVPLFRGNVPQLLLLPESANAIYGVSSNGVDRSRGVGGSSGGDAGIVQCGGAVMGLGSDVGGSLRIPGLFCGLAAFKPTSRRVTFIEGGSLHSFKKYGTHTMIPPVPGPMANSVDCCERMMRAWCREARSLAPSMYE
;
A
#
# COMPACT_ATOMS: atom_id res chain seq x y z
N MET A 1 -2.36 -40.53 -59.27
CA MET A 1 -3.43 -39.81 -58.52
C MET A 1 -3.35 -39.94 -57.00
N ARG A 2 -2.90 -41.05 -56.38
CA ARG A 2 -2.82 -41.18 -54.91
C ARG A 2 -1.73 -40.32 -54.24
N MET A 3 -0.53 -40.22 -54.82
CA MET A 3 0.53 -39.35 -54.29
C MET A 3 0.10 -37.88 -54.22
N THR A 4 -0.53 -37.36 -55.28
CA THR A 4 -0.97 -35.97 -55.38
C THR A 4 -1.98 -35.58 -54.29
N ARG A 5 -2.85 -36.50 -53.88
CA ARG A 5 -3.87 -36.27 -52.84
C ARG A 5 -3.26 -36.23 -51.43
N MET A 6 -2.24 -37.06 -51.15
CA MET A 6 -1.49 -37.02 -49.88
C MET A 6 -0.67 -35.73 -49.77
N THR A 7 -0.02 -35.28 -50.84
CA THR A 7 0.76 -34.03 -50.83
C THR A 7 -0.14 -32.81 -50.61
N LEU A 8 -1.32 -32.78 -51.23
CA LEU A 8 -2.31 -31.71 -51.02
C LEU A 8 -2.86 -31.68 -49.59
N LEU A 9 -3.13 -32.84 -48.98
CA LEU A 9 -3.57 -32.94 -47.59
C LEU A 9 -2.49 -32.50 -46.60
N ALA A 10 -1.23 -32.90 -46.82
CA ALA A 10 -0.10 -32.48 -46.00
C ALA A 10 0.16 -30.97 -46.09
N ALA A 11 0.06 -30.39 -47.30
CA ALA A 11 0.15 -28.95 -47.51
C ALA A 11 -0.99 -28.19 -46.81
N GLY A 12 -2.23 -28.70 -46.89
CA GLY A 12 -3.37 -28.12 -46.18
C GLY A 12 -3.22 -28.12 -44.66
N ALA A 13 -2.70 -29.20 -44.08
CA ALA A 13 -2.41 -29.30 -42.65
C ALA A 13 -1.31 -28.32 -42.21
N ALA A 14 -0.24 -28.16 -43.01
CA ALA A 14 0.83 -27.20 -42.73
C ALA A 14 0.33 -25.74 -42.76
N VAL A 15 -0.50 -25.39 -43.75
CA VAL A 15 -1.13 -24.06 -43.83
C VAL A 15 -2.05 -23.79 -42.64
N ALA A 16 -2.86 -24.78 -42.23
CA ALA A 16 -3.73 -24.65 -41.06
C ALA A 16 -2.94 -24.47 -39.75
N ALA A 17 -1.83 -25.20 -39.57
CA ALA A 17 -0.93 -25.03 -38.43
C ALA A 17 -0.29 -23.64 -38.41
N ALA A 18 0.22 -23.16 -39.55
CA ALA A 18 0.79 -21.82 -39.68
C ALA A 18 -0.24 -20.72 -39.37
N LEU A 19 -1.48 -20.84 -39.88
CA LEU A 19 -2.58 -19.92 -39.56
C LEU A 19 -2.94 -19.94 -38.08
N SER A 20 -2.95 -21.10 -37.43
CA SER A 20 -3.17 -21.24 -35.98
C SER A 20 -2.09 -20.51 -35.17
N VAL A 21 -0.81 -20.70 -35.53
CA VAL A 21 0.32 -20.01 -34.89
C VAL A 21 0.20 -18.49 -35.09
N MET A 22 -0.06 -18.03 -36.31
CA MET A 22 -0.25 -16.60 -36.60
C MET A 22 -1.43 -16.00 -35.82
N ARG A 23 -2.56 -16.71 -35.71
CA ARG A 23 -3.71 -16.28 -34.89
C ARG A 23 -3.32 -16.15 -33.41
N ARG A 24 -2.59 -17.13 -32.85
CA ARG A 24 -2.08 -17.08 -31.47
C ARG A 24 -1.11 -15.91 -31.26
N GLN A 25 -0.22 -15.65 -32.21
CA GLN A 25 0.71 -14.52 -32.16
C GLN A 25 -0.02 -13.18 -32.21
N ARG A 26 -0.97 -13.00 -33.13
CA ARG A 26 -1.81 -11.79 -33.22
C ARG A 26 -2.62 -11.58 -31.94
N ALA A 27 -3.22 -12.63 -31.38
CA ALA A 27 -3.93 -12.55 -30.10
C ALA A 27 -3.00 -12.13 -28.95
N LYS A 28 -1.77 -12.67 -28.91
CA LYS A 28 -0.75 -12.28 -27.92
C LYS A 28 -0.32 -10.82 -28.08
N GLN A 29 -0.13 -10.34 -29.31
CA GLN A 29 0.19 -8.94 -29.60
C GLN A 29 -0.94 -8.00 -29.17
N ARG A 30 -2.20 -8.35 -29.49
CA ARG A 30 -3.38 -7.57 -29.06
C ARG A 30 -3.44 -7.44 -27.54
N LYS A 31 -3.32 -8.55 -26.80
CA LYS A 31 -3.29 -8.51 -25.32
C LYS A 31 -2.11 -7.72 -24.76
N ARG A 32 -0.94 -7.77 -25.41
CA ARG A 32 0.22 -6.96 -25.00
C ARG A 32 -0.04 -5.47 -25.19
N ALA A 33 -0.66 -5.08 -26.30
CA ALA A 33 -1.03 -3.69 -26.56
C ALA A 33 -2.07 -3.19 -25.55
N GLU A 34 -3.12 -3.98 -25.32
CA GLU A 34 -4.14 -3.74 -24.29
C GLU A 34 -3.47 -3.53 -22.92
N TYR A 35 -2.67 -4.48 -22.43
CA TYR A 35 -1.98 -4.31 -21.15
C TYR A 35 -1.02 -3.11 -21.12
N ALA A 36 -0.40 -2.73 -22.23
CA ALA A 36 0.46 -1.54 -22.29
C ALA A 36 -0.35 -0.24 -22.17
N GLU A 37 -1.55 -0.19 -22.72
CA GLU A 37 -2.47 0.93 -22.55
C GLU A 37 -2.95 1.05 -21.10
N LEU A 38 -3.36 -0.07 -20.48
CA LEU A 38 -3.81 -0.08 -19.09
C LEU A 38 -2.71 0.36 -18.12
N ARG A 39 -1.46 -0.06 -18.37
CA ARG A 39 -0.30 0.41 -17.59
C ARG A 39 -0.09 1.92 -17.72
N ARG A 40 -0.13 2.44 -18.95
CA ARG A 40 0.01 3.89 -19.21
C ARG A 40 -1.07 4.69 -18.50
N ARG A 41 -2.32 4.21 -18.55
CA ARG A 41 -3.43 4.85 -17.86
C ARG A 41 -3.23 4.87 -16.34
N LYS A 42 -2.81 3.76 -15.72
CA LYS A 42 -2.53 3.72 -14.29
C LYS A 42 -1.35 4.59 -13.85
N GLN A 43 -0.30 4.66 -14.67
CA GLN A 43 0.81 5.59 -14.43
C GLN A 43 0.31 7.05 -14.46
N GLN A 44 -0.55 7.40 -15.43
CA GLN A 44 -1.16 8.72 -15.50
C GLN A 44 -2.04 9.02 -14.28
N GLU A 45 -2.95 8.12 -13.92
CA GLU A 45 -3.82 8.25 -12.74
C GLU A 45 -3.01 8.41 -11.44
N ARG A 46 -1.88 7.69 -11.31
CA ARG A 46 -0.95 7.87 -10.18
C ARG A 46 -0.32 9.26 -10.19
N ARG A 47 0.21 9.71 -11.33
CA ARG A 47 0.85 11.04 -11.45
C ARG A 47 -0.12 12.16 -11.08
N GLU A 48 -1.35 12.10 -11.58
CA GLU A 48 -2.39 13.08 -11.26
C GLU A 48 -2.72 13.11 -9.77
N ARG A 49 -2.81 11.95 -9.09
CA ARG A 49 -3.05 11.88 -7.65
C ARG A 49 -1.87 12.40 -6.82
N LEU A 50 -0.65 11.99 -7.16
CA LEU A 50 0.55 12.50 -6.48
C LEU A 50 0.71 14.01 -6.67
N GLN A 51 0.38 14.54 -7.85
CA GLN A 51 0.39 15.99 -8.10
C GLN A 51 -0.62 16.73 -7.20
N LYS A 52 -1.86 16.22 -7.09
CA LYS A 52 -2.86 16.77 -6.15
C LYS A 52 -2.39 16.70 -4.70
N ALA A 53 -1.74 15.60 -4.31
CA ALA A 53 -1.17 15.46 -2.97
C ALA A 53 -0.06 16.50 -2.73
N VAL A 54 0.78 16.80 -3.73
CA VAL A 54 1.78 17.87 -3.66
C VAL A 54 1.11 19.23 -3.44
N GLU A 55 0.04 19.54 -4.17
CA GLU A 55 -0.72 20.78 -3.99
C GLU A 55 -1.32 20.87 -2.57
N LEU A 56 -1.87 19.78 -2.04
CA LEU A 56 -2.43 19.70 -0.69
C LEU A 56 -1.38 19.94 0.42
N VAL A 57 -0.17 19.38 0.29
CA VAL A 57 0.88 19.59 1.31
C VAL A 57 1.45 21.00 1.27
N LEU A 58 1.49 21.64 0.09
CA LEU A 58 1.95 23.02 -0.08
C LEU A 58 0.93 24.05 0.44
N GLY A 59 -0.35 23.69 0.49
CA GLY A 59 -1.45 24.54 0.97
C GLY A 59 -1.77 25.71 0.02
N PRO A 60 -2.81 26.50 0.34
CA PRO A 60 -3.25 27.62 -0.51
C PRO A 60 -2.17 28.70 -0.64
N GLY A 61 -1.95 29.19 -1.85
CA GLY A 61 -0.97 30.25 -2.18
C GLY A 61 -0.83 30.43 -3.70
N PRO A 62 -0.23 31.53 -4.18
CA PRO A 62 -0.09 31.77 -5.62
C PRO A 62 0.73 30.64 -6.28
N GLU A 63 0.14 30.01 -7.30
CA GLU A 63 0.60 28.74 -7.90
C GLU A 63 2.00 28.79 -8.53
N LYS A 64 2.50 29.98 -8.91
CA LYS A 64 3.74 30.09 -9.68
C LYS A 64 4.98 30.00 -8.79
N GLY A 65 5.73 28.90 -8.94
CA GLY A 65 7.12 28.78 -8.50
C GLY A 65 7.35 28.16 -7.10
N ARG A 66 6.31 27.62 -6.46
CA ARG A 66 6.49 26.88 -5.19
C ARG A 66 7.15 25.53 -5.47
N THR A 67 8.37 25.38 -4.98
CA THR A 67 9.10 24.11 -5.00
C THR A 67 8.75 23.31 -3.76
N LEU A 68 8.51 22.01 -3.93
CA LEU A 68 8.32 21.09 -2.80
C LEU A 68 9.63 21.01 -1.99
N ALA A 69 9.64 21.60 -0.80
CA ALA A 69 10.80 21.61 0.10
C ALA A 69 10.34 21.66 1.56
N LEU A 70 11.01 20.92 2.44
CA LEU A 70 10.73 20.96 3.88
C LEU A 70 11.11 22.33 4.47
N SER A 71 10.25 22.82 5.37
CA SER A 71 10.59 23.91 6.29
C SER A 71 11.47 23.41 7.45
N ASP A 72 12.08 24.34 8.19
CA ASP A 72 12.85 24.01 9.39
C ASP A 72 11.98 23.30 10.43
N ARG A 73 10.74 23.77 10.61
CA ARG A 73 9.77 23.15 11.52
C ARG A 73 9.45 21.71 11.12
N GLU A 74 9.16 21.46 9.84
CA GLU A 74 8.91 20.11 9.34
C GLU A 74 10.14 19.21 9.49
N THR A 75 11.33 19.74 9.27
CA THR A 75 12.60 19.01 9.45
C THR A 75 12.80 18.59 10.91
N VAL A 76 12.55 19.50 11.86
CA VAL A 76 12.60 19.21 13.30
C VAL A 76 11.57 18.15 13.67
N LEU A 77 10.33 18.28 13.21
CA LEU A 77 9.26 17.32 13.49
C LEU A 77 9.59 15.92 12.97
N LEU A 78 10.12 15.81 11.75
CA LEU A 78 10.57 14.53 11.18
C LEU A 78 11.72 13.92 11.97
N ALA A 79 12.62 14.74 12.51
CA ALA A 79 13.72 14.27 13.34
C ALA A 79 13.24 13.80 14.73
N GLN A 80 12.32 14.54 15.34
CA GLN A 80 11.75 14.28 16.66
C GLN A 80 10.80 13.07 16.64
N CYS A 81 9.87 13.02 15.68
CA CYS A 81 8.75 12.07 15.66
C CYS A 81 9.05 10.78 14.87
N LYS A 82 10.30 10.30 14.84
CA LYS A 82 10.69 9.08 14.08
C LYS A 82 10.11 7.77 14.62
N THR A 83 9.60 7.78 15.85
CA THR A 83 9.02 6.62 16.53
C THR A 83 7.66 6.98 17.11
N THR A 84 6.80 5.97 17.31
CA THR A 84 5.50 6.14 17.96
C THR A 84 5.65 6.77 19.34
N ALA A 85 6.61 6.31 20.15
CA ALA A 85 6.85 6.86 21.49
C ALA A 85 7.19 8.35 21.46
N LYS A 86 8.10 8.77 20.56
CA LYS A 86 8.48 10.19 20.44
C LYS A 86 7.40 11.08 19.87
N LEU A 87 6.63 10.58 18.88
CA LEU A 87 5.42 11.26 18.43
C LEU A 87 4.47 11.50 19.59
N HIS A 88 4.17 10.44 20.34
CA HIS A 88 3.26 10.46 21.49
C HIS A 88 3.72 11.35 22.64
N GLU A 89 5.02 11.48 22.87
CA GLU A 89 5.63 12.44 23.80
C GLU A 89 5.35 13.89 23.34
N ALA A 90 5.62 14.20 22.06
CA ALA A 90 5.40 15.53 21.50
C ALA A 90 3.90 15.94 21.50
N LEU A 91 3.00 15.00 21.20
CA LEU A 91 1.56 15.26 21.27
C LEU A 91 1.08 15.50 22.72
N ARG A 92 1.64 14.79 23.70
CA ARG A 92 1.31 14.96 25.12
C ARG A 92 1.82 16.28 25.67
N SER A 93 3.05 16.68 25.34
CA SER A 93 3.57 17.99 25.77
C SER A 93 2.85 19.14 25.05
N GLY A 94 2.33 18.88 23.84
CA GLY A 94 1.75 19.92 22.98
C GLY A 94 2.80 20.62 22.11
N GLU A 95 4.01 20.07 22.04
CA GLU A 95 5.07 20.54 21.15
C GLU A 95 4.77 20.29 19.68
N ALA A 96 3.88 19.36 19.36
CA ALA A 96 3.43 19.06 18.01
C ALA A 96 1.95 18.69 17.99
N THR A 97 1.31 18.89 16.83
CA THR A 97 0.00 18.30 16.53
C THR A 97 0.13 17.11 15.57
N VAL A 98 -0.92 16.27 15.51
CA VAL A 98 -1.00 15.16 14.57
C VAL A 98 -0.96 15.70 13.14
N LEU A 99 -1.67 16.79 12.85
CA LEU A 99 -1.67 17.39 11.51
C LEU A 99 -0.29 17.91 11.09
N GLU A 100 0.46 18.54 11.99
CA GLU A 100 1.82 19.02 11.72
C GLU A 100 2.75 17.85 11.34
N VAL A 101 2.74 16.77 12.12
CA VAL A 101 3.59 15.60 11.86
C VAL A 101 3.14 14.88 10.59
N MET A 102 1.82 14.71 10.39
CA MET A 102 1.26 14.08 9.20
C MET A 102 1.66 14.84 7.94
N ARG A 103 1.59 16.16 7.96
CA ARG A 103 1.99 17.03 6.85
C ARG A 103 3.49 16.91 6.57
N ALA A 104 4.33 16.93 7.61
CA ALA A 104 5.77 16.78 7.45
C ALA A 104 6.13 15.42 6.82
N CYS A 105 5.52 14.32 7.28
CA CYS A 105 5.68 12.99 6.68
C CYS A 105 5.18 12.93 5.24
N ALA A 106 3.99 13.48 4.95
CA ALA A 106 3.44 13.51 3.60
C ALA A 106 4.37 14.23 2.63
N LYS A 107 4.84 15.42 3.03
CA LYS A 107 5.75 16.24 2.24
C LYS A 107 7.09 15.55 2.00
N GLN A 108 7.66 14.92 3.03
CA GLN A 108 8.90 14.17 2.92
C GLN A 108 8.76 12.94 2.00
N GLY A 109 7.66 12.20 2.11
CA GLY A 109 7.35 11.08 1.23
C GLY A 109 7.25 11.51 -0.23
N LEU A 110 6.46 12.55 -0.52
CA LEU A 110 6.29 13.09 -1.87
C LEU A 110 7.60 13.64 -2.45
N LEU A 111 8.45 14.26 -1.62
CA LEU A 111 9.75 14.79 -2.03
C LEU A 111 10.72 13.66 -2.41
N THR A 112 10.83 12.64 -1.57
CA THR A 112 11.85 11.58 -1.70
C THR A 112 11.43 10.44 -2.62
N CYS A 113 10.13 10.19 -2.73
CA CYS A 113 9.56 9.04 -3.44
C CYS A 113 8.90 9.37 -4.77
N ARG A 114 9.22 10.54 -5.33
CA ARG A 114 8.86 10.94 -6.70
C ARG A 114 9.32 9.94 -7.75
N GLU A 115 8.72 10.01 -8.94
CA GLU A 115 8.98 9.07 -10.05
C GLU A 115 10.19 9.49 -10.91
N ASP A 116 10.67 10.73 -10.80
CA ASP A 116 11.78 11.25 -11.62
C ASP A 116 13.15 10.67 -11.24
N ASP A 117 14.18 11.03 -12.02
CA ASP A 117 15.56 10.53 -11.91
C ASP A 117 16.23 10.78 -10.54
N GLY A 118 15.61 11.54 -9.63
CA GLY A 118 16.08 11.73 -8.26
C GLY A 118 15.25 11.04 -7.18
N GLY A 119 14.14 10.41 -7.53
CA GLY A 119 13.19 9.82 -6.57
C GLY A 119 13.34 8.32 -6.34
N THR A 120 12.76 7.81 -5.25
CA THR A 120 12.83 6.36 -4.92
C THR A 120 11.77 5.55 -5.64
N ASN A 121 10.76 6.22 -6.23
CA ASN A 121 9.60 5.58 -6.83
C ASN A 121 8.93 4.54 -5.89
N CYS A 122 8.89 4.82 -4.58
CA CYS A 122 8.33 3.89 -3.58
C CYS A 122 6.82 4.01 -3.40
N ILE A 123 6.20 5.17 -3.69
CA ILE A 123 4.76 5.41 -3.46
C ILE A 123 3.98 5.09 -4.73
N VAL A 124 3.01 4.17 -4.68
CA VAL A 124 2.12 3.87 -5.83
C VAL A 124 0.72 4.44 -5.70
N GLU A 125 0.26 4.61 -4.46
CA GLU A 125 -1.05 5.18 -4.12
C GLU A 125 -0.87 6.08 -2.88
N GLU A 126 -1.76 7.04 -2.68
CA GLU A 126 -1.76 7.97 -1.56
C GLU A 126 -3.19 8.19 -1.02
N THR A 127 -3.29 8.61 0.24
CA THR A 127 -4.55 9.04 0.89
C THR A 127 -4.30 10.29 1.75
N VAL A 128 -3.56 11.27 1.22
CA VAL A 128 -3.10 12.46 1.96
C VAL A 128 -4.29 13.29 2.45
N ALA A 129 -5.30 13.49 1.61
CA ALA A 129 -6.49 14.26 1.97
C ALA A 129 -7.23 13.64 3.16
N GLU A 130 -7.50 12.33 3.11
CA GLU A 130 -8.14 11.60 4.19
C GLU A 130 -7.26 11.51 5.43
N ALA A 131 -5.93 11.42 5.25
CA ALA A 131 -4.98 11.43 6.35
C ALA A 131 -4.99 12.76 7.10
N PHE A 132 -5.12 13.89 6.40
CA PHE A 132 -5.23 15.22 7.02
C PHE A 132 -6.55 15.39 7.77
N GLN A 133 -7.67 14.94 7.21
CA GLN A 133 -8.96 14.94 7.91
C GLN A 133 -8.90 14.08 9.19
N ALA A 134 -8.29 12.90 9.12
CA ALA A 134 -8.09 12.05 10.29
C ALA A 134 -7.17 12.70 11.33
N ALA A 135 -6.12 13.39 10.88
CA ALA A 135 -5.21 14.12 11.75
C ALA A 135 -5.90 15.26 12.50
N GLU A 136 -6.71 16.07 11.80
CA GLU A 136 -7.52 17.14 12.40
C GLU A 136 -8.51 16.60 13.44
N HIS A 137 -9.13 15.46 13.13
CA HIS A 137 -10.01 14.77 14.07
C HIS A 137 -9.27 14.33 15.33
N TRP A 138 -8.08 13.73 15.20
CA TRP A 138 -7.26 13.34 16.34
C TRP A 138 -6.77 14.53 17.15
N ASP A 139 -6.39 15.63 16.50
CA ASP A 139 -6.02 16.87 17.18
C ASP A 139 -7.19 17.41 18.02
N ALA A 140 -8.42 17.34 17.52
CA ALA A 140 -9.60 17.71 18.29
C ALA A 140 -9.81 16.79 19.51
N GLN A 141 -9.64 15.47 19.36
CA GLN A 141 -9.74 14.54 20.49
C GLN A 141 -8.66 14.74 21.54
N VAL A 142 -7.41 15.00 21.12
CA VAL A 142 -6.29 15.28 22.03
C VAL A 142 -6.57 16.56 22.83
N ARG A 143 -7.06 17.62 22.17
CA ARG A 143 -7.44 18.86 22.85
C ARG A 143 -8.57 18.65 23.87
N ALA A 144 -9.63 17.92 23.49
CA ALA A 144 -10.75 17.63 24.38
C ALA A 144 -10.30 16.79 25.59
N ALA A 145 -9.59 15.68 25.36
CA ALA A 145 -9.09 14.83 26.43
C ALA A 145 -8.12 15.57 27.37
N ARG A 146 -7.33 16.52 26.86
CA ARG A 146 -6.49 17.38 27.69
C ARG A 146 -7.32 18.29 28.59
N ALA A 147 -8.37 18.92 28.04
CA ALA A 147 -9.25 19.79 28.82
C ALA A 147 -9.99 19.02 29.93
N ASP A 148 -10.36 17.76 29.67
CA ASP A 148 -11.10 16.91 30.60
C ASP A 148 -10.20 16.11 31.56
N GLY A 149 -8.87 16.29 31.50
CA GLY A 149 -7.91 15.53 32.32
C GLY A 149 -7.84 14.04 31.99
N GLN A 150 -8.29 13.64 30.80
CA GLN A 150 -8.35 12.25 30.30
C GLN A 150 -7.27 11.94 29.25
N LEU A 151 -6.21 12.74 29.18
CA LEU A 151 -5.20 12.64 28.13
C LEU A 151 -4.50 11.28 28.13
N ASP A 152 -4.06 10.78 29.28
CA ASP A 152 -3.38 9.48 29.37
C ASP A 152 -4.32 8.33 29.00
N ALA A 153 -5.57 8.38 29.48
CA ALA A 153 -6.59 7.39 29.13
C ALA A 153 -6.87 7.33 27.62
N LEU A 154 -6.81 8.48 26.91
CA LEU A 154 -6.93 8.52 25.45
C LEU A 154 -5.81 7.73 24.77
N PHE A 155 -4.56 7.97 25.16
CA PHE A 155 -3.41 7.30 24.54
C PHE A 155 -3.27 5.82 24.93
N ASP A 156 -3.69 5.44 26.14
CA ASP A 156 -3.77 4.03 26.54
C ASP A 156 -4.79 3.28 25.69
N ARG A 157 -5.94 3.92 25.43
CA ARG A 157 -6.97 3.40 24.53
C ARG A 157 -6.53 3.42 23.07
N LEU A 158 -5.73 4.38 22.62
CA LEU A 158 -5.30 4.53 21.22
C LEU A 158 -3.76 4.50 21.10
N PRO A 159 -3.14 3.31 21.18
CA PRO A 159 -1.68 3.15 21.22
C PRO A 159 -0.99 3.53 19.91
N LEU A 160 -1.74 3.73 18.83
CA LEU A 160 -1.23 4.21 17.54
C LEU A 160 -1.82 5.57 17.15
N LEU A 161 -2.42 6.33 18.09
CA LEU A 161 -3.04 7.63 17.83
C LEU A 161 -2.13 8.52 16.98
N GLY A 162 -2.65 8.92 15.82
CA GLY A 162 -2.01 9.87 14.92
C GLY A 162 -0.76 9.36 14.20
N VAL A 163 -0.40 8.08 14.34
CA VAL A 163 0.83 7.52 13.73
C VAL A 163 0.69 7.47 12.21
N PRO A 164 1.57 8.15 11.43
CA PRO A 164 1.63 8.01 9.98
C PRO A 164 2.02 6.59 9.57
N LEU A 165 1.18 5.94 8.77
CA LEU A 165 1.32 4.55 8.37
C LEU A 165 1.44 4.41 6.84
N SER A 166 2.48 3.71 6.37
CA SER A 166 2.54 3.18 5.01
C SER A 166 1.89 1.79 4.97
N VAL A 167 1.08 1.50 3.95
CA VAL A 167 0.37 0.23 3.82
C VAL A 167 0.75 -0.45 2.51
N LYS A 168 1.31 -1.66 2.59
CA LYS A 168 1.64 -2.43 1.39
C LYS A 168 0.44 -2.58 0.48
N GLU A 169 0.66 -2.33 -0.80
CA GLU A 169 -0.39 -2.23 -1.81
C GLU A 169 -1.31 -3.48 -1.92
N MET A 170 -0.84 -4.63 -1.44
CA MET A 170 -1.66 -5.84 -1.41
C MET A 170 -2.80 -5.84 -0.38
N PHE A 171 -2.70 -5.06 0.70
CA PHE A 171 -3.77 -4.98 1.72
C PHE A 171 -4.97 -4.22 1.15
N VAL A 172 -6.19 -4.58 1.52
CA VAL A 172 -7.37 -3.83 1.08
C VAL A 172 -7.44 -2.54 1.88
N GLN A 173 -7.49 -1.42 1.18
CA GLN A 173 -7.64 -0.10 1.77
C GLN A 173 -8.67 0.70 0.97
N LYS A 174 -9.59 1.31 1.71
CA LYS A 174 -10.67 2.12 1.16
C LYS A 174 -10.10 3.24 0.28
N GLY A 175 -10.71 3.44 -0.89
CA GLY A 175 -10.35 4.50 -1.83
C GLY A 175 -9.10 4.24 -2.66
N THR A 176 -8.40 3.10 -2.47
CA THR A 176 -7.16 2.79 -3.19
C THR A 176 -7.29 1.58 -4.11
N ASP A 177 -6.42 1.52 -5.12
CA ASP A 177 -6.30 0.37 -6.02
C ASP A 177 -5.45 -0.76 -5.43
N GLN A 178 -5.66 -1.96 -5.97
CA GLN A 178 -4.87 -3.16 -5.68
C GLN A 178 -4.52 -3.89 -6.97
N THR A 179 -3.31 -3.65 -7.44
CA THR A 179 -2.77 -4.19 -8.69
C THR A 179 -1.88 -5.42 -8.44
N CYS A 180 -1.25 -5.52 -7.25
CA CYS A 180 -0.18 -6.49 -6.97
C CYS A 180 0.89 -6.51 -8.08
N GLY A 181 1.16 -5.36 -8.71
CA GLY A 181 2.08 -5.22 -9.84
C GLY A 181 1.64 -5.91 -11.14
N VAL A 182 0.36 -6.27 -11.29
CA VAL A 182 -0.16 -6.98 -12.47
C VAL A 182 -1.27 -6.19 -13.16
N SER A 183 -1.02 -5.76 -14.40
CA SER A 183 -2.01 -4.97 -15.16
C SER A 183 -3.32 -5.70 -15.44
N LYS A 184 -3.32 -7.04 -15.41
CA LYS A 184 -4.55 -7.84 -15.54
C LYS A 184 -5.46 -7.73 -14.30
N PHE A 185 -4.91 -7.49 -13.12
CA PHE A 185 -5.71 -7.36 -11.89
C PHE A 185 -6.42 -6.01 -11.79
N LEU A 186 -5.96 -5.00 -12.55
CA LEU A 186 -6.63 -3.71 -12.71
C LEU A 186 -8.08 -3.80 -13.22
N TYR A 187 -8.54 -4.97 -13.67
CA TYR A 187 -9.84 -5.21 -14.30
C TYR A 187 -10.58 -6.43 -13.71
N TRP A 188 -10.01 -7.07 -12.70
CA TRP A 188 -10.52 -8.34 -12.18
C TRP A 188 -11.06 -8.19 -10.76
N PHE A 189 -12.13 -7.39 -10.64
CA PHE A 189 -12.83 -7.10 -9.40
C PHE A 189 -14.29 -7.53 -9.48
N GLU A 190 -14.55 -8.82 -9.71
CA GLU A 190 -15.93 -9.33 -9.71
C GLU A 190 -16.48 -9.72 -8.33
N ARG A 191 -15.69 -9.69 -7.25
CA ARG A 191 -16.19 -10.01 -5.90
C ARG A 191 -15.23 -9.51 -4.80
N PHE A 192 -15.49 -8.34 -4.25
CA PHE A 192 -15.12 -8.09 -2.85
C PHE A 192 -16.02 -9.00 -2.02
N THR A 193 -15.43 -10.00 -1.37
CA THR A 193 -16.13 -10.81 -0.37
C THR A 193 -15.31 -10.73 0.90
N LEU A 194 -15.57 -9.69 1.69
CA LEU A 194 -15.26 -9.75 3.11
C LEU A 194 -16.27 -10.71 3.78
N PRO A 195 -15.94 -11.30 4.94
CA PRO A 195 -16.86 -12.18 5.66
C PRO A 195 -18.22 -11.50 5.86
N LYS A 196 -19.30 -12.29 5.86
CA LYS A 196 -20.64 -11.78 6.14
C LYS A 196 -20.64 -11.10 7.51
N GLY A 197 -21.20 -9.89 7.59
CA GLY A 197 -21.22 -9.10 8.83
C GLY A 197 -20.07 -8.11 9.01
N TRP A 198 -19.02 -8.14 8.17
CA TRP A 198 -17.99 -7.10 8.19
C TRP A 198 -18.55 -5.76 7.66
N PRO A 199 -18.26 -4.60 8.28
CA PRO A 199 -18.76 -3.30 7.81
C PRO A 199 -18.47 -3.05 6.32
N GLY A 200 -19.54 -2.88 5.54
CA GLY A 200 -19.48 -2.66 4.08
C GLY A 200 -19.16 -3.90 3.24
N CYS A 201 -19.25 -5.12 3.79
CA CYS A 201 -19.11 -6.38 3.04
C CYS A 201 -20.13 -6.55 1.89
N GLU A 202 -21.26 -5.85 1.95
CA GLU A 202 -22.30 -5.86 0.91
C GLU A 202 -22.07 -4.80 -0.19
N ALA A 203 -21.09 -3.89 0.00
CA ALA A 203 -20.79 -2.85 -0.97
C ALA A 203 -20.08 -3.46 -2.20
N ARG A 204 -20.83 -3.70 -3.27
CA ARG A 204 -20.24 -3.86 -4.60
C ARG A 204 -19.67 -2.51 -5.04
N ALA A 205 -18.41 -2.49 -5.46
CA ALA A 205 -17.90 -1.36 -6.22
C ALA A 205 -18.78 -1.20 -7.47
N ALA A 206 -19.56 -0.11 -7.55
CA ALA A 206 -20.29 0.21 -8.77
C ALA A 206 -19.27 0.53 -9.87
N PRO A 207 -19.44 0.04 -11.11
CA PRO A 207 -18.62 0.51 -12.23
C PRO A 207 -18.84 2.02 -12.37
N LEU A 208 -17.77 2.83 -12.35
CA LEU A 208 -17.90 4.25 -12.67
C LEU A 208 -18.12 4.41 -14.19
N PRO A 209 -18.86 5.45 -14.63
CA PRO A 209 -19.00 5.77 -16.05
C PRO A 209 -17.62 5.97 -16.70
N GLY A 210 -17.42 5.44 -17.92
CA GLY A 210 -16.16 5.59 -18.67
C GLY A 210 -15.06 4.60 -18.32
N GLY A 211 -15.33 3.57 -17.49
CA GLY A 211 -14.34 2.52 -17.18
C GLY A 211 -13.23 2.95 -16.21
N ALA A 212 -13.49 4.01 -15.44
CA ALA A 212 -12.74 4.36 -14.25
C ALA A 212 -13.10 3.40 -13.10
N TYR A 213 -12.12 2.99 -12.31
CA TYR A 213 -12.29 2.03 -11.22
C TYR A 213 -12.56 2.79 -9.92
N ALA A 214 -13.60 2.40 -9.19
CA ALA A 214 -13.71 2.79 -7.80
C ALA A 214 -12.70 1.95 -7.01
N GLY A 215 -11.76 2.61 -6.32
CA GLY A 215 -10.92 1.96 -5.32
C GLY A 215 -11.79 1.19 -4.31
N SER A 216 -11.17 0.36 -3.46
CA SER A 216 -11.98 -0.47 -2.56
C SER A 216 -12.99 0.38 -1.77
N PRO A 217 -14.27 -0.02 -1.65
CA PRO A 217 -15.25 0.77 -0.90
C PRO A 217 -15.04 0.71 0.62
N VAL A 218 -14.18 -0.19 1.09
CA VAL A 218 -13.97 -0.54 2.50
C VAL A 218 -12.50 -0.84 2.79
N ASP A 219 -12.11 -0.75 4.05
CA ASP A 219 -10.82 -1.24 4.51
C ASP A 219 -10.86 -2.77 4.72
N GLY A 220 -9.74 -3.42 4.40
CA GLY A 220 -9.47 -4.80 4.79
C GLY A 220 -9.27 -4.93 6.29
N HIS A 221 -9.27 -6.17 6.77
CA HIS A 221 -9.22 -6.48 8.19
C HIS A 221 -8.01 -5.81 8.88
N CYS A 222 -6.83 -5.93 8.27
CA CYS A 222 -5.60 -5.40 8.85
C CYS A 222 -5.63 -3.87 8.97
N VAL A 223 -6.05 -3.17 7.92
CA VAL A 223 -6.09 -1.70 7.87
C VAL A 223 -7.15 -1.16 8.84
N ALA A 224 -8.32 -1.78 8.88
CA ALA A 224 -9.40 -1.38 9.78
C ALA A 224 -8.99 -1.46 11.26
N LEU A 225 -8.33 -2.57 11.67
CA LEU A 225 -7.86 -2.73 13.05
C LEU A 225 -6.79 -1.72 13.44
N LEU A 226 -5.86 -1.42 12.53
CA LEU A 226 -4.83 -0.41 12.80
C LEU A 226 -5.42 1.01 12.86
N ARG A 227 -6.41 1.33 12.02
CA ARG A 227 -7.17 2.59 12.12
C ARG A 227 -7.94 2.69 13.43
N ALA A 228 -8.57 1.61 13.88
CA ALA A 228 -9.27 1.56 15.17
C ALA A 228 -8.33 1.81 16.36
N ALA A 229 -7.07 1.37 16.25
CA ALA A 229 -6.03 1.69 17.22
C ALA A 229 -5.45 3.11 17.12
N GLY A 230 -5.89 3.91 16.13
CA GLY A 230 -5.53 5.31 15.93
C GLY A 230 -4.51 5.58 14.83
N ALA A 231 -4.02 4.56 14.12
CA ALA A 231 -3.06 4.74 13.03
C ALA A 231 -3.72 5.41 11.82
N VAL A 232 -2.94 6.19 11.07
CA VAL A 232 -3.43 6.95 9.92
C VAL A 232 -2.68 6.53 8.65
N PRO A 233 -3.30 5.71 7.78
CA PRO A 233 -2.74 5.38 6.47
C PRO A 233 -2.51 6.64 5.63
N LEU A 234 -1.33 6.74 5.05
CA LEU A 234 -0.87 7.92 4.29
C LEU A 234 -0.46 7.56 2.86
N PHE A 235 0.36 6.52 2.72
CA PHE A 235 0.89 6.06 1.44
C PHE A 235 0.79 4.56 1.28
N ARG A 236 0.92 4.09 0.04
CA ARG A 236 1.02 2.67 -0.27
C ARG A 236 2.28 2.37 -1.04
N GLY A 237 3.03 1.40 -0.55
CA GLY A 237 4.31 1.01 -1.11
C GLY A 237 4.21 0.20 -2.40
N ASN A 238 5.12 0.47 -3.33
CA ASN A 238 5.33 -0.32 -4.53
C ASN A 238 5.73 -1.77 -4.18
N VAL A 239 5.24 -2.71 -4.99
CA VAL A 239 5.41 -4.16 -4.78
C VAL A 239 5.92 -4.83 -6.06
N PRO A 240 6.57 -6.00 -5.96
CA PRO A 240 6.90 -6.79 -7.14
C PRO A 240 5.65 -7.32 -7.82
N GLN A 241 5.80 -7.61 -9.11
CA GLN A 241 4.77 -8.33 -9.85
C GLN A 241 4.40 -9.65 -9.14
N LEU A 242 3.11 -9.83 -8.86
CA LEU A 242 2.54 -10.96 -8.11
C LEU A 242 3.06 -11.12 -6.67
N LEU A 243 3.83 -10.16 -6.15
CA LEU A 243 4.50 -10.23 -4.85
C LEU A 243 5.59 -11.33 -4.75
N LEU A 244 6.03 -11.88 -5.89
CA LEU A 244 6.85 -13.11 -5.97
C LEU A 244 8.37 -12.87 -6.10
N LEU A 245 8.83 -11.63 -6.00
CA LEU A 245 10.26 -11.30 -6.09
C LEU A 245 10.74 -10.60 -4.80
N PRO A 246 12.01 -10.78 -4.42
CA PRO A 246 12.63 -10.04 -3.32
C PRO A 246 13.09 -8.63 -3.74
N GLU A 247 12.40 -8.02 -4.70
CA GLU A 247 12.69 -6.67 -5.23
C GLU A 247 11.36 -5.99 -5.59
N SER A 248 11.15 -4.73 -5.20
CA SER A 248 9.94 -3.97 -5.51
C SER A 248 9.98 -3.43 -6.95
N ALA A 249 9.80 -4.35 -7.90
CA ALA A 249 9.83 -4.09 -9.33
C ALA A 249 8.62 -4.70 -10.04
N ASN A 250 7.88 -3.89 -10.79
CA ASN A 250 6.80 -4.38 -11.64
C ASN A 250 6.67 -3.56 -12.92
N ALA A 251 5.97 -4.10 -13.91
CA ALA A 251 5.83 -3.46 -15.20
C ALA A 251 4.92 -2.21 -15.18
N ILE A 252 4.07 -2.05 -14.16
CA ILE A 252 3.14 -0.92 -14.05
C ILE A 252 3.86 0.32 -13.52
N TYR A 253 4.48 0.21 -12.35
CA TYR A 253 5.05 1.34 -11.63
C TYR A 253 6.57 1.42 -11.74
N GLY A 254 7.23 0.41 -12.32
CA GLY A 254 8.68 0.36 -12.42
C GLY A 254 9.34 -0.19 -11.14
N VAL A 255 10.59 0.19 -10.94
CA VAL A 255 11.46 -0.29 -9.85
C VAL A 255 11.55 0.78 -8.77
N SER A 256 11.54 0.37 -7.50
CA SER A 256 11.82 1.24 -6.37
C SER A 256 13.30 1.16 -5.96
N SER A 257 13.91 2.31 -5.66
CA SER A 257 15.32 2.43 -5.25
C SER A 257 15.47 2.90 -3.80
N ASN A 258 16.59 2.59 -3.17
CA ASN A 258 16.86 2.90 -1.78
C ASN A 258 17.12 4.40 -1.58
N GLY A 259 16.57 4.99 -0.51
CA GLY A 259 16.70 6.43 -0.25
C GLY A 259 18.12 6.87 0.11
N VAL A 260 18.93 5.97 0.68
CA VAL A 260 20.32 6.23 1.09
C VAL A 260 21.30 6.05 -0.08
N ASP A 261 21.09 5.03 -0.90
CA ASP A 261 21.91 4.72 -2.08
C ASP A 261 21.02 4.37 -3.27
N ARG A 262 20.88 5.31 -4.21
CA ARG A 262 20.00 5.19 -5.38
C ARG A 262 20.39 4.08 -6.35
N SER A 263 21.62 3.57 -6.25
CA SER A 263 22.08 2.42 -7.04
C SER A 263 21.58 1.07 -6.50
N ARG A 264 20.94 1.06 -5.32
CA ARG A 264 20.45 -0.16 -4.65
C ARG A 264 18.93 -0.22 -4.63
N GLY A 265 18.40 -1.44 -4.61
CA GLY A 265 16.98 -1.70 -4.39
C GLY A 265 16.56 -1.55 -2.93
N VAL A 266 15.25 -1.46 -2.71
CA VAL A 266 14.62 -1.50 -1.38
C VAL A 266 14.29 -2.91 -0.93
N GLY A 267 14.58 -3.92 -1.76
CA GLY A 267 14.19 -5.31 -1.52
C GLY A 267 12.70 -5.52 -1.78
N GLY A 268 12.15 -6.66 -1.36
CA GLY A 268 10.75 -7.00 -1.65
C GLY A 268 10.24 -8.21 -0.87
N SER A 269 8.93 -8.44 -0.83
CA SER A 269 7.91 -7.77 -1.64
C SER A 269 7.27 -6.53 -1.00
N SER A 270 7.67 -6.17 0.22
CA SER A 270 7.23 -4.94 0.94
C SER A 270 8.22 -3.77 0.81
N GLY A 271 8.98 -3.72 -0.29
CA GLY A 271 10.09 -2.77 -0.45
C GLY A 271 9.66 -1.31 -0.49
N GLY A 272 8.55 -0.99 -1.18
CA GLY A 272 8.08 0.39 -1.26
C GLY A 272 7.76 0.98 0.11
N ASP A 273 7.09 0.23 0.99
CA ASP A 273 6.78 0.68 2.35
C ASP A 273 8.04 0.86 3.19
N ALA A 274 9.02 -0.03 3.04
CA ALA A 274 10.30 0.10 3.71
C ALA A 274 11.06 1.36 3.26
N GLY A 275 11.07 1.64 1.96
CA GLY A 275 11.64 2.87 1.40
C GLY A 275 10.92 4.14 1.88
N ILE A 276 9.58 4.12 1.96
CA ILE A 276 8.78 5.24 2.49
C ILE A 276 9.14 5.51 3.95
N VAL A 277 9.19 4.48 4.80
CA VAL A 277 9.54 4.62 6.22
C VAL A 277 10.99 5.06 6.40
N GLN A 278 11.93 4.49 5.65
CA GLN A 278 13.35 4.85 5.67
C GLN A 278 13.56 6.33 5.37
N CYS A 279 12.83 6.88 4.41
CA CYS A 279 12.93 8.28 4.02
C CYS A 279 12.18 9.23 4.98
N GLY A 280 11.44 8.73 5.99
CA GLY A 280 10.63 9.54 6.88
C GLY A 280 9.26 9.94 6.32
N GLY A 281 8.84 9.31 5.21
CA GLY A 281 7.50 9.49 4.64
C GLY A 281 6.38 8.85 5.47
N ALA A 282 6.72 7.95 6.39
CA ALA A 282 5.84 7.39 7.40
C ALA A 282 6.65 6.99 8.64
N VAL A 283 5.99 6.83 9.80
CA VAL A 283 6.65 6.35 11.04
C VAL A 283 6.70 4.83 11.08
N MET A 284 5.67 4.17 10.52
CA MET A 284 5.56 2.72 10.47
C MET A 284 5.07 2.24 9.11
N GLY A 285 5.37 0.99 8.78
CA GLY A 285 4.87 0.29 7.60
C GLY A 285 4.16 -1.00 7.96
N LEU A 286 3.05 -1.28 7.29
CA LEU A 286 2.35 -2.56 7.30
C LEU A 286 2.77 -3.36 6.05
N GLY A 287 3.46 -4.49 6.26
CA GLY A 287 3.87 -5.39 5.19
C GLY A 287 3.43 -6.84 5.41
N SER A 288 3.95 -7.75 4.59
CA SER A 288 3.65 -9.18 4.70
C SER A 288 4.85 -10.04 4.30
N ASP A 289 4.91 -11.25 4.86
CA ASP A 289 6.03 -12.16 4.73
C ASP A 289 5.56 -13.59 4.45
N VAL A 290 6.13 -14.22 3.43
CA VAL A 290 6.08 -15.68 3.21
C VAL A 290 7.50 -16.24 3.25
N GLY A 291 8.35 -15.73 2.36
CA GLY A 291 9.76 -16.17 2.21
C GLY A 291 10.78 -15.12 2.64
N GLY A 292 10.39 -14.13 3.45
CA GLY A 292 11.24 -13.00 3.83
C GLY A 292 10.70 -11.65 3.38
N SER A 293 9.52 -11.58 2.76
CA SER A 293 9.03 -10.39 2.08
C SER A 293 8.83 -9.13 2.94
N LEU A 294 8.84 -9.27 4.26
CA LEU A 294 8.85 -8.18 5.23
C LEU A 294 10.27 -7.94 5.78
N ARG A 295 10.98 -9.03 6.12
CA ARG A 295 12.32 -9.00 6.72
C ARG A 295 13.43 -8.57 5.76
N ILE A 296 13.37 -8.98 4.49
CA ILE A 296 14.31 -8.61 3.43
C ILE A 296 14.30 -7.09 3.21
N PRO A 297 13.16 -6.43 2.94
CA PRO A 297 13.15 -4.98 2.78
C PRO A 297 13.45 -4.26 4.10
N GLY A 298 13.07 -4.82 5.25
CA GLY A 298 13.52 -4.32 6.55
C GLY A 298 15.05 -4.26 6.66
N LEU A 299 15.74 -5.34 6.29
CA LEU A 299 17.20 -5.39 6.26
C LEU A 299 17.79 -4.37 5.27
N PHE A 300 17.26 -4.28 4.05
CA PHE A 300 17.81 -3.42 2.99
C PHE A 300 17.64 -1.93 3.32
N CYS A 301 16.55 -1.57 3.99
CA CYS A 301 16.23 -0.19 4.35
C CYS A 301 16.69 0.19 5.77
N GLY A 302 17.32 -0.71 6.53
CA GLY A 302 17.80 -0.44 7.88
C GLY A 302 16.68 -0.29 8.93
N LEU A 303 15.59 -1.03 8.77
CA LEU A 303 14.41 -1.00 9.63
C LEU A 303 14.29 -2.25 10.49
N ALA A 304 13.68 -2.10 11.67
CA ALA A 304 13.14 -3.25 12.39
C ALA A 304 11.94 -3.80 11.60
N ALA A 305 11.90 -5.12 11.42
CA ALA A 305 10.83 -5.81 10.71
C ALA A 305 10.47 -7.10 11.44
N PHE A 306 9.21 -7.24 11.83
CA PHE A 306 8.77 -8.37 12.64
C PHE A 306 7.73 -9.21 11.90
N LYS A 307 8.11 -10.43 11.54
CA LYS A 307 7.15 -11.44 11.05
C LYS A 307 6.65 -12.28 12.24
N PRO A 308 5.40 -12.09 12.72
CA PRO A 308 4.88 -12.89 13.83
C PRO A 308 4.78 -14.38 13.49
N THR A 309 4.40 -15.18 14.50
CA THR A 309 3.98 -16.56 14.28
C THR A 309 2.86 -16.60 13.25
N SER A 310 2.89 -17.59 12.36
CA SER A 310 1.85 -17.76 11.36
C SER A 310 0.47 -17.83 12.01
N ARG A 311 -0.54 -17.20 11.39
CA ARG A 311 -1.93 -17.09 11.90
C ARG A 311 -2.08 -16.36 13.25
N ARG A 312 -1.06 -15.68 13.76
CA ARG A 312 -1.17 -14.80 14.93
C ARG A 312 -2.18 -13.67 14.71
N VAL A 313 -2.22 -13.18 13.49
CA VAL A 313 -3.13 -12.12 13.04
C VAL A 313 -4.00 -12.69 11.94
N THR A 314 -5.29 -12.39 12.00
CA THR A 314 -6.24 -12.79 10.98
C THR A 314 -5.91 -12.08 9.67
N PHE A 315 -5.61 -12.86 8.63
CA PHE A 315 -5.33 -12.35 7.30
C PHE A 315 -6.52 -12.59 6.39
N ILE A 316 -7.54 -11.73 6.54
CA ILE A 316 -8.73 -11.70 5.69
C ILE A 316 -8.67 -10.41 4.89
N GLU A 317 -8.00 -10.51 3.75
CA GLU A 317 -7.97 -9.47 2.74
C GLU A 317 -8.94 -9.85 1.63
N GLY A 318 -9.92 -8.99 1.35
CA GLY A 318 -10.68 -9.05 0.11
C GLY A 318 -9.78 -8.80 -1.11
N GLY A 319 -10.33 -8.83 -2.32
CA GLY A 319 -9.61 -8.40 -3.53
C GLY A 319 -8.69 -9.46 -4.17
N SER A 320 -7.68 -9.00 -4.92
CA SER A 320 -6.95 -9.82 -5.93
C SER A 320 -6.21 -11.03 -5.36
N LEU A 321 -5.95 -11.10 -4.05
CA LEU A 321 -5.30 -12.24 -3.41
C LEU A 321 -6.25 -13.37 -3.03
N HIS A 322 -7.52 -13.07 -2.74
CA HIS A 322 -8.55 -14.08 -2.47
C HIS A 322 -8.66 -15.05 -3.65
N SER A 323 -8.36 -14.54 -4.83
CA SER A 323 -8.37 -15.25 -6.07
C SER A 323 -7.26 -16.28 -6.30
N PHE A 324 -6.13 -16.21 -5.58
CA PHE A 324 -5.12 -17.27 -5.67
C PHE A 324 -5.67 -18.61 -5.17
N LYS A 325 -6.61 -18.59 -4.20
CA LYS A 325 -7.35 -19.80 -3.78
C LYS A 325 -8.08 -20.45 -4.96
N LYS A 326 -8.62 -19.66 -5.90
CA LYS A 326 -9.34 -20.17 -7.09
C LYS A 326 -8.41 -20.88 -8.09
N TYR A 327 -7.11 -20.58 -8.06
CA TYR A 327 -6.12 -21.20 -8.95
C TYR A 327 -5.40 -22.40 -8.31
N GLY A 328 -5.92 -22.94 -7.20
CA GLY A 328 -5.35 -24.12 -6.55
C GLY A 328 -4.03 -23.87 -5.84
N THR A 329 -3.58 -22.61 -5.71
CA THR A 329 -2.41 -22.26 -4.91
C THR A 329 -2.82 -22.16 -3.44
N HIS A 330 -3.14 -23.29 -2.84
CA HIS A 330 -3.03 -23.42 -1.40
C HIS A 330 -1.56 -23.24 -1.05
N THR A 331 -1.15 -22.03 -0.67
CA THR A 331 0.16 -21.85 -0.08
C THR A 331 0.18 -22.62 1.24
N MET A 332 0.93 -23.73 1.28
CA MET A 332 1.14 -24.49 2.52
C MET A 332 1.70 -23.59 3.63
N ILE A 333 2.44 -22.54 3.25
CA ILE A 333 2.92 -21.47 4.13
C ILE A 333 2.06 -20.22 3.87
N PRO A 334 1.11 -19.88 4.74
CA PRO A 334 0.26 -18.72 4.53
C PRO A 334 1.08 -17.42 4.67
N PRO A 335 0.74 -16.36 3.90
CA PRO A 335 1.31 -15.04 4.10
C PRO A 335 1.01 -14.52 5.51
N VAL A 336 2.02 -13.90 6.12
CA VAL A 336 1.96 -13.39 7.48
C VAL A 336 2.11 -11.87 7.45
N PRO A 337 1.06 -11.12 7.79
CA PRO A 337 1.16 -9.68 7.99
C PRO A 337 2.08 -9.33 9.17
N GLY A 338 2.76 -8.20 9.08
CA GLY A 338 3.58 -7.72 10.18
C GLY A 338 4.09 -6.30 10.00
N PRO A 339 4.56 -5.67 11.09
CA PRO A 339 5.09 -4.32 11.10
C PRO A 339 6.51 -4.25 10.57
N MET A 340 6.85 -3.06 10.05
CA MET A 340 8.21 -2.55 9.97
C MET A 340 8.26 -1.10 10.47
N ALA A 341 9.38 -0.70 11.08
CA ALA A 341 9.57 0.65 11.60
C ALA A 341 11.04 0.94 11.91
N ASN A 342 11.35 2.20 12.26
CA ASN A 342 12.68 2.63 12.70
C ASN A 342 13.10 2.07 14.08
N SER A 343 12.21 1.38 14.81
CA SER A 343 12.53 0.77 16.09
C SER A 343 11.74 -0.51 16.34
N VAL A 344 12.30 -1.37 17.19
CA VAL A 344 11.62 -2.59 17.68
C VAL A 344 10.40 -2.23 18.53
N ASP A 345 10.49 -1.19 19.36
CA ASP A 345 9.37 -0.68 20.17
C ASP A 345 8.15 -0.30 19.30
N CYS A 346 8.37 0.38 18.16
CA CYS A 346 7.28 0.66 17.23
C CYS A 346 6.62 -0.65 16.75
N CYS A 347 7.41 -1.63 16.29
CA CYS A 347 6.90 -2.92 15.83
C CYS A 347 6.09 -3.63 16.93
N GLU A 348 6.59 -3.62 18.16
CA GLU A 348 5.91 -4.19 19.32
C GLU A 348 4.57 -3.47 19.59
N ARG A 349 4.56 -2.14 19.61
CA ARG A 349 3.35 -1.33 19.80
C ARG A 349 2.28 -1.64 18.76
N MET A 350 2.66 -1.72 17.49
CA MET A 350 1.72 -2.10 16.43
C MET A 350 1.18 -3.51 16.65
N MET A 351 2.03 -4.50 16.97
CA MET A 351 1.56 -5.86 17.25
C MET A 351 0.61 -5.94 18.44
N ARG A 352 0.92 -5.22 19.54
CA ARG A 352 0.06 -5.17 20.74
C ARG A 352 -1.29 -4.55 20.43
N ALA A 353 -1.28 -3.39 19.78
CA ALA A 353 -2.49 -2.69 19.35
C ALA A 353 -3.35 -3.59 18.47
N TRP A 354 -2.74 -4.20 17.48
CA TRP A 354 -3.41 -5.06 16.51
C TRP A 354 -4.03 -6.30 17.15
N CYS A 355 -3.29 -6.99 18.02
CA CYS A 355 -3.84 -8.14 18.75
C CYS A 355 -4.93 -7.75 19.75
N ARG A 356 -4.88 -6.55 20.32
CA ARG A 356 -5.93 -6.03 21.21
C ARG A 356 -7.22 -5.75 20.44
N GLU A 357 -7.14 -5.02 19.33
CA GLU A 357 -8.32 -4.71 18.51
C GLU A 357 -8.90 -5.97 17.85
N ALA A 358 -8.08 -6.97 17.48
CA ALA A 358 -8.61 -8.24 16.98
C ALA A 358 -9.45 -8.99 18.03
N ARG A 359 -9.12 -8.85 19.33
CA ARG A 359 -9.87 -9.49 20.43
C ARG A 359 -11.18 -8.78 20.78
N SER A 360 -11.31 -7.50 20.44
CA SER A 360 -12.54 -6.74 20.68
C SER A 360 -13.64 -7.05 19.64
N LEU A 361 -13.29 -7.72 18.55
CA LEU A 361 -14.26 -8.18 17.55
C LEU A 361 -15.00 -9.44 18.03
N ALA A 362 -16.31 -9.49 17.80
CA ALA A 362 -17.14 -10.63 18.16
C ALA A 362 -16.67 -11.91 17.41
N PRO A 363 -16.59 -13.08 18.09
CA PRO A 363 -16.21 -14.35 17.46
C PRO A 363 -17.04 -14.69 16.22
N SER A 364 -18.32 -14.31 16.20
CA SER A 364 -19.26 -14.51 15.08
C SER A 364 -18.86 -13.79 13.79
N MET A 365 -17.91 -12.84 13.84
CA MET A 365 -17.39 -12.18 12.62
C MET A 365 -16.36 -13.03 11.86
N TYR A 366 -15.93 -14.15 12.44
CA TYR A 366 -14.93 -15.06 11.86
C TYR A 366 -15.50 -16.43 11.47
N GLU A 367 -16.77 -16.71 11.80
CA GLU A 367 -17.56 -17.87 11.34
C GLU A 367 -18.20 -17.60 9.98
#